data_AF-A0A1X0ZZ97-F1
#
_entry.id   AF-A0A1X0ZZ97-F1
#
_cell.length_a   1.000
_cell.length_b   1.000
_cell.length_c   1.000
_cell.angle_alpha   90.00
_cell.angle_beta   90.00
_cell.angle_gamma   90.00
#
_symmetry.space_group_name_H-M   'P 1'
#
loop_
_entity.id
_entity.type
_entity.pdbx_description
1 polymer ?
#
loop_
_entity_poly.entity_id
_entity_poly.type
_entity_poly.pdbx_seq_one_letter_code
_entity_poly.pdbx_strand_id
1 'polypeptide(L)'
;MRLTDHALAPGNEYHFESSDEYCAPTLVERAAKAVATTIRLDAAGQAQLQAIVELEKLRYAFATGDADLKAHGQQIQAIRNTLIQAHGREPFDNGAVEKAFYKALNQAYGYVG
;
A
#
# COMPACT_ATOMS: atom_id res chain seq x y z
N MET A 1 -1.88 19.04 3.05
CA MET A 1 -3.24 18.54 2.78
C MET A 1 -3.53 17.44 3.79
N ARG A 2 -4.72 17.40 4.39
CA ARG A 2 -5.09 16.32 5.31
C ARG A 2 -5.76 15.22 4.48
N LEU A 3 -5.19 14.02 4.49
CA LEU A 3 -5.73 12.87 3.76
C LEU A 3 -7.09 12.46 4.35
N THR A 4 -7.95 11.86 3.53
CA THR A 4 -9.28 11.41 3.96
C THR A 4 -9.29 9.90 4.17
N ASP A 5 -10.07 9.40 5.13
CA ASP A 5 -10.23 7.96 5.34
C ASP A 5 -10.99 7.34 4.16
N HIS A 6 -10.41 6.35 3.49
CA HIS A 6 -11.05 5.64 2.38
C HIS A 6 -12.35 4.95 2.81
N ALA A 7 -12.53 4.63 4.10
CA ALA A 7 -13.78 4.08 4.62
C ALA A 7 -15.00 5.00 4.42
N LEU A 8 -14.79 6.29 4.14
CA LEU A 8 -15.85 7.26 3.84
C LEU A 8 -16.29 7.23 2.37
N ALA A 9 -15.54 6.56 1.49
CA ALA A 9 -15.83 6.43 0.06
C ALA A 9 -15.62 4.99 -0.46
N PRO A 10 -16.24 3.96 0.15
CA PRO A 10 -16.01 2.55 -0.20
C PRO A 10 -16.51 2.15 -1.59
N GLY A 11 -17.25 3.04 -2.27
CA GLY A 11 -17.70 2.85 -3.65
C GLY A 11 -16.67 3.29 -4.70
N ASN A 12 -15.54 3.88 -4.28
CA ASN A 12 -14.46 4.28 -5.18
C ASN A 12 -13.33 3.25 -5.14
N GLU A 13 -12.63 3.09 -6.25
CA GLU A 13 -11.39 2.31 -6.26
C GLU A 13 -10.27 3.11 -5.58
N TYR A 14 -9.58 2.47 -4.65
CA TYR A 14 -8.39 2.98 -3.99
C TYR A 14 -7.11 2.45 -4.63
N HIS A 15 -6.15 3.36 -4.83
CA HIS A 15 -4.78 3.03 -5.19
C HIS A 15 -3.83 4.10 -4.64
N PHE A 16 -2.68 3.71 -4.08
CA PHE A 16 -1.78 4.67 -3.43
C PHE A 16 -1.42 5.85 -4.34
N GLU A 17 -1.01 5.59 -5.58
CA GLU A 17 -0.54 6.66 -6.48
C GLU A 17 -1.63 7.62 -6.97
N SER A 18 -2.91 7.24 -6.92
CA SER A 18 -4.01 8.04 -7.48
C SER A 18 -5.02 8.54 -6.46
N SER A 19 -4.94 8.08 -5.21
CA SER A 19 -5.89 8.44 -4.14
C SER A 19 -5.26 9.44 -3.17
N ASP A 20 -6.02 10.49 -2.86
CA ASP A 20 -5.76 11.44 -1.76
C ASP A 20 -6.30 10.93 -0.40
N GLU A 21 -6.46 9.62 -0.31
CA GLU A 21 -7.07 8.89 0.79
C GLU A 21 -6.02 8.03 1.50
N TYR A 22 -6.32 7.56 2.71
CA TYR A 22 -5.55 6.57 3.42
C TYR A 22 -6.41 5.35 3.79
N CYS A 23 -5.75 4.22 4.03
CA CYS A 23 -6.39 2.99 4.45
C CYS A 23 -6.07 2.63 5.91
N ALA A 24 -7.04 2.03 6.61
CA ALA A 24 -6.85 1.45 7.93
C ALA A 24 -5.79 0.32 7.91
N PRO A 25 -4.81 0.31 8.84
CA PRO A 25 -3.73 -0.68 8.86
C PRO A 25 -4.22 -2.14 8.93
N THR A 26 -5.34 -2.39 9.60
CA THR A 26 -5.92 -3.73 9.71
C THR A 26 -6.43 -4.27 8.38
N LEU A 27 -6.95 -3.41 7.50
CA LEU A 27 -7.41 -3.79 6.16
C LEU A 27 -6.23 -3.97 5.20
N VAL A 28 -5.19 -3.15 5.34
CA VAL A 28 -3.90 -3.32 4.65
C VAL A 28 -3.28 -4.69 4.96
N GLU A 29 -3.21 -5.06 6.24
CA GLU A 29 -2.69 -6.37 6.67
C GLU A 29 -3.55 -7.54 6.17
N ARG A 30 -4.87 -7.38 6.18
CA ARG A 30 -5.80 -8.38 5.64
C ARG A 30 -5.58 -8.59 4.15
N ALA A 31 -5.41 -7.52 3.37
CA ALA A 31 -5.13 -7.58 1.95
C ALA A 31 -3.80 -8.29 1.68
N ALA A 32 -2.74 -7.93 2.40
CA ALA A 32 -1.44 -8.57 2.27
C ALA A 32 -1.49 -10.08 2.59
N LYS A 33 -2.20 -10.46 3.65
CA LYS A 33 -2.42 -11.87 3.98
C LYS A 33 -3.17 -12.60 2.87
N ALA A 34 -4.21 -11.99 2.29
CA ALA A 34 -4.95 -12.57 1.18
C ALA A 34 -4.04 -12.82 -0.03
N VAL A 35 -3.20 -11.84 -0.41
CA VAL A 35 -2.21 -11.99 -1.50
C VAL A 35 -1.25 -13.14 -1.20
N ALA A 36 -0.65 -13.17 -0.02
CA ALA A 36 0.31 -14.20 0.37
C ALA A 36 -0.28 -15.63 0.37
N THR A 37 -1.61 -15.76 0.55
CA THR A 37 -2.31 -17.05 0.50
C THR A 37 -2.82 -17.44 -0.89
N THR A 38 -2.98 -16.48 -1.81
CA THR A 38 -3.63 -16.70 -3.12
C THR A 38 -2.64 -16.81 -4.27
N ILE A 39 -1.52 -16.10 -4.20
CA ILE A 39 -0.46 -16.17 -5.21
C ILE A 39 0.84 -16.69 -4.60
N ARG A 40 1.57 -17.51 -5.35
CA ARG A 40 2.89 -17.97 -4.95
C ARG A 40 3.90 -16.85 -5.19
N LEU A 41 4.41 -16.27 -4.10
CA LEU A 41 5.43 -15.22 -4.15
C LEU A 41 6.83 -15.83 -4.02
N ASP A 42 7.76 -15.38 -4.86
CA ASP A 42 9.19 -15.57 -4.64
C ASP A 42 9.73 -14.50 -3.66
N ALA A 43 11.03 -14.52 -3.36
CA ALA A 43 11.63 -13.59 -2.41
C ALA A 43 11.43 -12.12 -2.83
N ALA A 44 11.55 -11.82 -4.13
CA ALA A 44 11.36 -10.47 -4.64
C ALA A 44 9.89 -10.01 -4.53
N GLY A 45 8.94 -10.90 -4.82
CA GLY A 45 7.51 -10.62 -4.68
C GLY A 45 7.06 -10.47 -3.22
N GLN A 46 7.65 -11.24 -2.30
CA GLN A 46 7.44 -11.05 -0.86
C GLN A 46 7.96 -9.69 -0.39
N ALA A 47 9.17 -9.31 -0.82
CA ALA A 47 9.73 -8.00 -0.49
C ALA A 47 8.90 -6.85 -1.10
N GLN A 48 8.41 -7.01 -2.33
CA GLN A 48 7.52 -6.04 -2.97
C GLN A 48 6.22 -5.87 -2.17
N LEU A 49 5.56 -6.98 -1.78
CA LEU A 49 4.35 -6.93 -0.97
C LEU A 49 4.60 -6.24 0.39
N GLN A 50 5.71 -6.56 1.04
CA GLN A 50 6.09 -5.92 2.30
C GLN A 50 6.31 -4.42 2.14
N ALA A 51 6.98 -3.98 1.08
CA ALA A 51 7.19 -2.57 0.81
C ALA A 51 5.87 -1.82 0.57
N ILE A 52 4.92 -2.41 -0.16
CA ILE A 52 3.57 -1.85 -0.36
C ILE A 52 2.87 -1.67 1.00
N VAL A 53 2.89 -2.69 1.87
CA VAL A 53 2.29 -2.63 3.21
C VAL A 53 2.92 -1.54 4.07
N GLU A 54 4.24 -1.42 4.05
CA GLU A 54 4.96 -0.38 4.80
C GLU A 54 4.60 1.02 4.33
N LEU A 55 4.49 1.23 3.01
CA LEU A 55 4.07 2.51 2.43
C LEU A 55 2.64 2.87 2.82
N GLU A 56 1.70 1.92 2.78
CA GLU A 56 0.32 2.15 3.22
C GLU A 56 0.23 2.51 4.71
N LYS A 57 0.97 1.80 5.56
CA LYS A 57 1.04 2.12 7.00
C LYS A 57 1.68 3.49 7.24
N LEU A 58 2.71 3.84 6.47
CA LEU A 58 3.35 5.13 6.53
C LEU A 58 2.39 6.26 6.12
N ARG A 59 1.57 6.05 5.09
CA ARG A 59 0.51 6.97 4.67
C ARG A 59 -0.56 7.14 5.76
N TYR A 60 -1.01 6.06 6.40
CA TYR A 60 -1.91 6.14 7.55
C TYR A 60 -1.31 6.99 8.68
N ALA A 61 -0.06 6.71 9.07
CA ALA A 61 0.61 7.45 10.14
C ALA A 61 0.75 8.95 9.83
N PHE A 62 1.01 9.30 8.58
CA PHE A 62 1.01 10.69 8.12
C PHE A 62 -0.38 11.34 8.19
N ALA A 63 -1.45 10.60 7.87
CA ALA A 63 -2.81 11.11 7.91
C ALA A 63 -3.34 11.36 9.34
N THR A 64 -2.97 10.49 10.29
CA THR A 64 -3.52 10.51 11.65
C THR A 64 -2.59 11.17 12.68
N GLY A 65 -1.32 11.37 12.34
CA GLY A 65 -0.32 12.01 13.20
C GLY A 65 0.03 13.43 12.76
N ASP A 66 0.94 14.05 13.52
CA ASP A 66 1.53 15.36 13.20
C ASP A 66 2.87 15.22 12.45
N ALA A 67 2.96 14.25 11.54
CA ALA A 67 4.19 13.98 10.81
C ALA A 67 4.50 15.08 9.78
N ASP A 68 5.77 15.51 9.72
CA ASP A 68 6.23 16.48 8.75
C ASP A 68 6.23 15.90 7.31
N LEU A 69 5.75 16.70 6.35
CA LEU A 69 5.60 16.27 4.95
C LEU A 69 6.95 15.91 4.32
N LYS A 70 8.02 16.64 4.66
CA LYS A 70 9.36 16.36 4.12
C LYS A 70 9.90 15.06 4.69
N ALA A 71 9.76 14.83 6.00
CA ALA A 71 10.13 13.56 6.62
C ALA A 71 9.36 12.37 6.03
N HIS A 72 8.05 12.52 5.81
CA HIS A 72 7.22 11.50 5.17
C HIS A 72 7.72 11.16 3.76
N GLY A 73 8.00 12.17 2.94
CA GLY A 73 8.56 11.97 1.60
C GLY A 73 9.92 11.26 1.61
N GLN A 74 10.78 11.56 2.58
CA GLN A 74 12.08 10.88 2.76
C GLN A 74 11.90 9.41 3.12
N GLN A 75 10.93 9.09 3.99
CA GLN A 75 10.63 7.71 4.38
C GLN A 75 10.09 6.89 3.21
N ILE A 76 9.21 7.46 2.38
CA ILE A 76 8.73 6.81 1.13
C ILE A 76 9.92 6.44 0.24
N GLN A 77 10.82 7.40 -0.01
CA GLN A 77 11.98 7.17 -0.88
C GLN A 77 12.95 6.14 -0.29
N ALA A 78 13.13 6.12 1.03
CA ALA A 78 13.97 5.12 1.69
C ALA A 78 13.43 3.69 1.50
N ILE A 79 12.12 3.47 1.63
CA ILE A 79 11.49 2.16 1.42
C ILE A 79 11.67 1.74 -0.04
N ARG A 80 11.36 2.62 -1.00
CA ARG A 80 11.52 2.35 -2.44
C ARG A 80 12.96 1.98 -2.79
N ASN A 81 13.93 2.80 -2.37
CA ASN A 81 15.35 2.58 -2.66
C ASN A 81 15.84 1.25 -2.08
N THR A 82 15.39 0.87 -0.89
CA THR A 82 15.76 -0.42 -0.27
C THR A 82 15.29 -1.59 -1.13
N LEU A 83 14.04 -1.57 -1.61
CA LEU A 83 13.49 -2.61 -2.47
C LEU A 83 14.23 -2.67 -3.82
N ILE A 84 14.49 -1.52 -4.44
CA ILE A 84 15.20 -1.44 -5.73
C ILE A 84 16.61 -1.99 -5.60
N GLN A 85 17.35 -1.59 -4.56
CA GLN A 85 18.73 -2.02 -4.36
C GLN A 85 18.85 -3.51 -4.05
N ALA A 86 17.94 -4.06 -3.23
CA ALA A 86 18.00 -5.45 -2.81
C ALA A 86 17.43 -6.43 -3.85
N HIS A 87 16.38 -6.03 -4.58
CA HIS A 87 15.59 -6.93 -5.41
C HIS A 87 15.36 -6.45 -6.85
N GLY A 88 15.80 -5.24 -7.21
CA GLY A 88 15.55 -4.68 -8.55
C GLY A 88 14.07 -4.45 -8.83
N ARG A 89 13.26 -4.22 -7.78
CA ARG A 89 11.80 -4.06 -7.86
C ARG A 89 11.39 -2.67 -7.40
N GLU A 90 10.28 -2.18 -7.95
CA GLU A 90 9.54 -1.03 -7.42
C GLU A 90 8.28 -1.52 -6.71
N PRO A 91 7.80 -0.84 -5.65
CA PRO A 91 6.57 -1.24 -4.97
C PRO A 91 5.35 -1.16 -5.90
N PHE A 92 5.30 -0.09 -6.71
CA PHE A 92 4.23 0.19 -7.67
C PHE A 92 4.80 0.08 -9.09
N ASP A 93 4.61 -1.08 -9.73
CA ASP A 93 5.17 -1.44 -11.04
C ASP A 93 4.09 -1.89 -12.06
N ASN A 94 2.82 -1.72 -11.72
CA ASN A 94 1.63 -2.26 -12.38
C ASN A 94 1.68 -3.79 -12.55
N GLY A 95 2.47 -4.48 -11.72
CA GLY A 95 2.73 -5.90 -11.76
C GLY A 95 1.68 -6.74 -11.03
N ALA A 96 1.95 -8.05 -10.95
CA ALA A 96 1.00 -9.00 -10.39
C ALA A 96 0.78 -8.82 -8.88
N VAL A 97 1.83 -8.49 -8.12
CA VAL A 97 1.77 -8.34 -6.65
C VAL A 97 0.94 -7.11 -6.29
N GLU A 98 1.24 -5.97 -6.91
CA GLU A 98 0.52 -4.71 -6.72
C GLU A 98 -0.97 -4.84 -7.06
N LYS A 99 -1.28 -5.36 -8.26
CA LYS A 99 -2.66 -5.59 -8.69
C LYS A 99 -3.43 -6.50 -7.73
N ALA A 100 -2.80 -7.58 -7.29
CA ALA A 100 -3.40 -8.49 -6.33
C ALA A 100 -3.65 -7.81 -4.98
N PHE A 101 -2.71 -6.98 -4.52
CA PHE A 101 -2.84 -6.24 -3.27
C PHE A 101 -4.00 -5.25 -3.32
N TYR A 102 -4.05 -4.34 -4.30
CA TYR A 102 -5.12 -3.35 -4.35
C TYR A 102 -6.48 -3.97 -4.65
N LYS A 103 -6.54 -5.03 -5.45
CA LYS A 103 -7.79 -5.79 -5.61
C LYS A 103 -8.28 -6.35 -4.27
N ALA A 104 -7.39 -6.98 -3.49
CA ALA A 104 -7.75 -7.53 -2.19
C ALA A 104 -8.11 -6.43 -1.16
N LEU A 105 -7.43 -5.29 -1.21
CA LEU A 105 -7.69 -4.14 -0.34
C LEU A 105 -9.06 -3.53 -0.62
N ASN A 106 -9.35 -3.22 -1.89
CA ASN A 106 -10.65 -2.69 -2.31
C ASN A 106 -11.80 -3.64 -1.96
N GLN A 107 -11.61 -4.95 -2.18
CA GLN A 107 -12.59 -5.96 -1.74
C GLN A 107 -12.78 -5.99 -0.22
N ALA A 108 -11.73 -5.73 0.56
CA ALA A 108 -11.82 -5.66 2.02
C ALA A 108 -12.62 -4.43 2.51
N TYR A 109 -12.68 -3.36 1.71
CA TYR A 109 -13.55 -2.19 1.92
C TYR A 109 -14.98 -2.36 1.37
N GLY A 110 -15.24 -3.45 0.66
CA GLY A 110 -16.56 -3.72 0.07
C GLY A 110 -16.75 -3.14 -1.34
N TYR A 111 -15.69 -2.65 -1.99
CA TYR A 111 -15.73 -2.27 -3.39
C TYR A 111 -15.97 -3.51 -4.27
N VAL A 112 -16.98 -3.44 -5.12
CA VAL A 112 -17.35 -4.49 -6.09
C VAL A 112 -17.18 -3.91 -7.49
N GLY A 113 -15.92 -3.78 -7.92
CA GLY A 113 -15.52 -3.44 -9.30
C GLY A 113 -15.05 -4.64 -10.10
#